data_AF-A0A542H3J5-F1
#
_entry.id   AF-A0A542H3J5-F1
#
_cell.length_a   1.000
_cell.length_b   1.000
_cell.length_c   1.000
_cell.angle_alpha   90.00
_cell.angle_beta   90.00
_cell.angle_gamma   90.00
#
_symmetry.space_group_name_H-M   'P 1'
#
loop_
_entity.id
_entity.type
_entity.pdbx_description
1 polymer ?
#
loop_
_entity_poly.entity_id
_entity_poly.type
_entity_poly.pdbx_seq_one_letter_code
_entity_poly.pdbx_strand_id
1 'polypeptide(L)'
;MRAALIAELLSVGEDDVLPLGLGLFDDPNLSAPQRVTLVKALIRRGQMAVVPRAVAMLERGDVYWDQRRRLASSVAEVGTVGVDELLRQVRSPLPIELKMRPIIALVEVGECLELAAELVADSGAPSWIRSRVATSLLQRGYLSIPHEVLDALATEADPENQFQGELITAMLARKVPGAGDAARELLARSAASRDHSVAQGQFIADLTTAGSEGQAVLVRIAQDGDLTEEDRALAVIALGNVAPDEAARLALALSEQVSRFTDARMVLLLGDKGVVELADRLVGLLNDEPTVYGTLFRLLGSSRADRELVERLLPAGDGSTSEPAPEPRPRTKIGPDYLEGAGLVWSSNAERDYFIEWIMKQIEERVGYKISVFLTPGQLNEFGQLESTEQGIDFLATRSAGYPELVRDQLAAMQDEIRRDPSMIPNFVARDIPPLRRLSFVADTLNEWVHVTKTQGEDGSARFFGRNARTIGTEEAQALLTLACRMSPSINPYEGHLYLVKMALRDGTEATIRRMAEPARMYDLLRDFLSEANGSELLDAALARLVLAPKSEVAFFYGSLGAALLDQRQLSVRLMAMSGHHANKEQRAEGLKTLNVQAARFCWPEDFVQLLRVALDGE
;
A
#
# COMPACT_ATOMS: atom_id res chain seq x y z
N MET A 1 -30.91 14.97 18.11
CA MET A 1 -30.95 16.39 18.53
C MET A 1 -31.59 16.56 19.91
N ARG A 2 -32.85 16.13 20.14
CA ARG A 2 -33.56 16.28 21.42
C ARG A 2 -32.83 15.69 22.65
N ALA A 3 -32.31 14.46 22.55
CA ALA A 3 -31.58 13.83 23.67
C ALA A 3 -30.22 14.48 23.98
N ALA A 4 -29.54 15.01 22.95
CA ALA A 4 -28.27 15.72 23.13
C ALA A 4 -28.50 17.04 23.88
N LEU A 5 -29.52 17.81 23.46
CA LEU A 5 -29.93 19.04 24.16
C LEU A 5 -30.32 18.76 25.62
N ILE A 6 -31.12 17.72 25.88
CA ILE A 6 -31.49 17.36 27.26
C ILE A 6 -30.26 16.93 28.08
N ALA A 7 -29.34 16.17 27.49
CA ALA A 7 -28.09 15.81 28.17
C ALA A 7 -27.21 17.03 28.49
N GLU A 8 -27.13 18.02 27.59
CA GLU A 8 -26.44 19.28 27.82
C GLU A 8 -27.11 20.11 28.92
N LEU A 9 -28.44 20.26 28.89
CA LEU A 9 -29.21 20.95 29.93
C LEU A 9 -29.02 20.30 31.30
N LEU A 10 -29.07 18.97 31.36
CA LEU A 10 -28.75 18.22 32.59
C LEU A 10 -27.30 18.44 33.04
N SER A 11 -26.34 18.54 32.10
CA SER A 11 -24.93 18.75 32.44
C SER A 11 -24.63 20.13 33.04
N VAL A 12 -25.43 21.15 32.68
CA VAL A 12 -25.32 22.50 33.25
C VAL A 12 -26.20 22.71 34.50
N GLY A 13 -26.98 21.69 34.90
CA GLY A 13 -27.71 21.68 36.17
C GLY A 13 -29.20 21.97 36.09
N GLU A 14 -29.81 21.95 34.89
CA GLU A 14 -31.25 22.16 34.71
C GLU A 14 -32.03 20.89 35.09
N ASP A 15 -32.59 20.86 36.30
CA ASP A 15 -33.30 19.68 36.81
C ASP A 15 -34.72 19.53 36.25
N ASP A 16 -35.31 20.59 35.70
CA ASP A 16 -36.66 20.57 35.12
C ASP A 16 -36.79 19.62 33.91
N VAL A 17 -35.67 19.30 33.26
CA VAL A 17 -35.64 18.36 32.13
C VAL A 17 -35.41 16.90 32.56
N LEU A 18 -35.26 16.61 33.85
CA LEU A 18 -35.09 15.23 34.36
C LEU A 18 -36.23 14.29 33.92
N PRO A 19 -37.53 14.64 34.05
CA PRO A 19 -38.61 13.77 33.60
C PRO A 19 -38.58 13.51 32.09
N LEU A 20 -38.15 14.51 31.30
CA LEU A 20 -37.99 14.37 29.85
C LEU A 20 -36.84 13.43 29.51
N GLY A 21 -35.72 13.52 30.25
CA GLY A 21 -34.59 12.63 30.10
C GLY A 21 -34.94 11.18 30.46
N LEU A 22 -35.67 10.95 31.56
CA LEU A 22 -36.16 9.63 31.94
C LEU A 22 -37.15 9.06 30.91
N GLY A 23 -38.03 9.89 30.35
CA GLY A 23 -38.97 9.46 29.31
C GLY A 23 -38.30 9.09 27.99
N LEU A 24 -37.20 9.76 27.63
CA LEU A 24 -36.42 9.44 26.42
C LEU A 24 -35.60 8.17 26.54
N PHE A 25 -35.39 7.67 27.76
CA PHE A 25 -34.62 6.46 27.99
C PHE A 25 -35.23 5.26 27.25
N ASP A 26 -36.56 5.16 27.16
CA ASP A 26 -37.27 4.03 26.55
C ASP A 26 -37.68 4.30 25.08
N ASP A 27 -37.23 5.42 24.48
CA ASP A 27 -37.55 5.75 23.09
C ASP A 27 -36.84 4.78 22.13
N PRO A 28 -37.55 3.98 21.32
CA PRO A 28 -36.94 3.03 20.39
C PRO A 28 -36.17 3.72 19.26
N ASN A 29 -36.44 5.00 18.99
CA ASN A 29 -35.79 5.75 17.91
C ASN A 29 -34.46 6.41 18.34
N LEU A 30 -34.11 6.31 19.62
CA LEU A 30 -32.88 6.91 20.14
C LEU A 30 -31.66 6.02 19.84
N SER A 31 -30.71 6.55 19.07
CA SER A 31 -29.47 5.83 18.73
C SER A 31 -28.65 5.51 19.97
N ALA A 32 -27.89 4.41 19.93
CA ALA A 32 -27.07 3.97 21.05
C ALA A 32 -26.10 5.05 21.59
N PRO A 33 -25.38 5.82 20.73
CA PRO A 33 -24.53 6.92 21.21
C PRO A 33 -25.29 7.99 21.98
N GLN A 34 -26.46 8.40 21.47
CA GLN A 34 -27.27 9.44 22.12
C GLN A 34 -27.86 8.94 23.45
N ARG A 35 -28.22 7.65 23.52
CA ARG A 35 -28.69 7.01 24.75
C ARG A 35 -27.58 6.94 25.80
N VAL A 36 -26.35 6.58 25.42
CA VAL A 36 -25.21 6.58 26.36
C VAL A 36 -24.97 7.97 26.93
N THR A 37 -24.94 9.01 26.09
CA THR A 37 -24.75 10.40 26.55
C THR A 37 -25.84 10.84 27.51
N LEU A 38 -27.11 10.55 27.19
CA LEU A 38 -28.25 10.87 28.06
C LEU A 38 -28.17 10.14 29.41
N VAL A 39 -27.90 8.83 29.40
CA VAL A 39 -27.79 8.00 30.60
C VAL A 39 -26.68 8.49 31.51
N LYS A 40 -25.51 8.82 30.96
CA LYS A 40 -24.41 9.41 31.73
C LYS A 40 -24.82 10.73 32.41
N ALA A 41 -25.55 11.59 31.72
CA ALA A 41 -26.02 12.85 32.28
C ALA A 41 -27.01 12.62 33.44
N LEU A 42 -27.96 11.69 33.27
CA LEU A 42 -28.92 11.31 34.31
C LEU A 42 -28.22 10.74 35.55
N ILE A 43 -27.25 9.85 35.34
CA ILE A 43 -26.45 9.25 36.42
C ILE A 43 -25.70 10.33 37.21
N ARG A 44 -25.03 11.27 36.52
CA ARG A 44 -24.30 12.39 37.14
C ARG A 44 -25.21 13.34 37.93
N ARG A 45 -26.50 13.43 37.56
CA ARG A 45 -27.54 14.18 38.30
C ARG A 45 -28.21 13.37 39.41
N GLY A 46 -27.64 12.24 39.81
CA GLY A 46 -28.12 11.49 40.97
C GLY A 46 -29.27 10.52 40.68
N GLN A 47 -29.62 10.27 39.42
CA GLN A 47 -30.74 9.37 39.06
C GLN A 47 -30.32 7.89 39.12
N MET A 48 -30.24 7.35 40.33
CA MET A 48 -29.75 5.99 40.62
C MET A 48 -30.59 4.88 39.99
N ALA A 49 -31.89 5.12 39.77
CA ALA A 49 -32.79 4.16 39.14
C ALA A 49 -32.37 3.78 37.70
N VAL A 50 -31.52 4.60 37.06
CA VAL A 50 -31.01 4.36 35.71
C VAL A 50 -29.81 3.41 35.71
N VAL A 51 -29.12 3.22 36.85
CA VAL A 51 -27.86 2.46 36.94
C VAL A 51 -27.97 1.00 36.46
N PRO A 52 -28.96 0.18 36.88
CA PRO A 52 -29.11 -1.19 36.37
C PRO A 52 -29.29 -1.22 34.85
N ARG A 53 -30.00 -0.24 34.31
CA ARG A 53 -30.25 -0.13 32.88
C ARG A 53 -28.99 0.30 32.12
N ALA A 54 -28.19 1.18 32.72
CA ALA A 54 -26.89 1.58 32.19
C ALA A 54 -25.92 0.40 32.09
N VAL A 55 -25.89 -0.47 33.10
CA VAL A 55 -25.08 -1.69 33.07
C VAL A 55 -25.56 -2.67 31.99
N ALA A 56 -26.87 -2.85 31.81
CA ALA A 56 -27.42 -3.65 30.71
C ALA A 56 -27.01 -3.13 29.32
N MET A 57 -26.75 -1.82 29.16
CA MET A 57 -26.28 -1.27 27.89
C MET A 57 -24.85 -1.67 27.53
N LEU A 58 -24.02 -2.05 28.52
CA LEU A 58 -22.63 -2.48 28.29
C LEU A 58 -22.56 -3.81 27.51
N GLU A 59 -23.64 -4.60 27.54
CA GLU A 59 -23.76 -5.90 26.88
C GLU A 59 -24.19 -5.77 25.41
N ARG A 60 -24.76 -4.63 25.03
CA ARG A 60 -25.38 -4.46 23.71
C ARG A 60 -24.33 -4.28 22.62
N GLY A 61 -24.45 -5.07 21.54
CA GLY A 61 -23.55 -5.02 20.38
C GLY A 61 -23.51 -3.67 19.64
N ASP A 62 -24.57 -2.87 19.73
CA ASP A 62 -24.71 -1.58 19.03
C ASP A 62 -24.03 -0.39 19.75
N VAL A 63 -23.43 -0.61 20.92
CA VAL A 63 -22.63 0.39 21.63
C VAL A 63 -21.15 0.18 21.32
N TYR A 64 -20.46 1.22 20.81
CA TYR A 64 -19.04 1.15 20.47
C TYR A 64 -18.12 1.12 21.71
N TRP A 65 -16.88 0.67 21.52
CA TRP A 65 -15.88 0.47 22.59
C TRP A 65 -15.78 1.65 23.56
N ASP A 66 -15.48 2.85 23.07
CA ASP A 66 -15.26 4.03 23.91
C ASP A 66 -16.50 4.46 24.68
N GLN A 67 -17.68 4.24 24.10
CA GLN A 67 -18.94 4.56 24.74
C GLN A 67 -19.21 3.63 25.91
N ARG A 68 -18.91 2.32 25.77
CA ARG A 68 -19.01 1.35 26.87
C ARG A 68 -18.05 1.67 27.99
N ARG A 69 -16.78 1.98 27.68
CA ARG A 69 -15.79 2.37 28.70
C ARG A 69 -16.27 3.59 29.48
N ARG A 70 -16.64 4.67 28.78
CA ARG A 70 -17.12 5.91 29.40
C ARG A 70 -18.39 5.70 30.23
N LEU A 71 -19.29 4.81 29.79
CA LEU A 71 -20.49 4.48 30.55
C LEU A 71 -20.15 3.68 31.81
N ALA A 72 -19.29 2.66 31.71
CA ALA A 72 -18.86 1.86 32.84
C ALA A 72 -18.16 2.70 33.92
N SER A 73 -17.23 3.59 33.54
CA SER A 73 -16.58 4.51 34.50
C SER A 73 -17.61 5.43 35.15
N SER A 74 -18.56 6.01 34.40
CA SER A 74 -19.63 6.83 34.98
C SER A 74 -20.58 6.04 35.89
N VAL A 75 -20.77 4.74 35.68
CA VAL A 75 -21.51 3.89 36.63
C VAL A 75 -20.68 3.67 37.89
N ALA A 76 -19.39 3.35 37.77
CA ALA A 76 -18.52 3.12 38.93
C ALA A 76 -18.37 4.37 39.82
N GLU A 77 -18.26 5.56 39.22
CA GLU A 77 -18.12 6.86 39.91
C GLU A 77 -19.30 7.22 40.83
N VAL A 78 -20.45 6.56 40.68
CA VAL A 78 -21.66 6.80 41.46
C VAL A 78 -21.57 6.23 42.88
N GLY A 79 -20.57 5.39 43.14
CA GLY A 79 -20.36 4.73 44.43
C GLY A 79 -21.00 3.35 44.50
N THR A 80 -21.42 2.95 45.69
CA THR A 80 -21.76 1.55 46.02
C THR A 80 -22.79 0.92 45.08
N VAL A 81 -23.85 1.65 44.72
CA VAL A 81 -24.90 1.15 43.81
C VAL A 81 -24.35 0.79 42.43
N GLY A 82 -23.45 1.63 41.91
CA GLY A 82 -22.81 1.38 40.62
C GLY A 82 -21.79 0.24 40.67
N VAL A 83 -20.99 0.21 41.74
CA VAL A 83 -20.00 -0.85 42.00
C VAL A 83 -20.68 -2.22 42.10
N ASP A 84 -21.73 -2.34 42.90
CA ASP A 84 -22.45 -3.61 43.11
C ASP A 84 -23.02 -4.14 41.80
N GLU A 85 -23.57 -3.27 40.97
CA GLU A 85 -24.18 -3.65 39.70
C GLU A 85 -23.13 -4.04 38.64
N LEU A 86 -21.99 -3.34 38.59
CA LEU A 86 -20.86 -3.74 37.75
C LEU A 86 -20.25 -5.07 38.22
N LEU A 87 -20.09 -5.28 39.53
CA LEU A 87 -19.62 -6.56 40.08
C LEU A 87 -20.56 -7.72 39.74
N ARG A 88 -21.87 -7.48 39.79
CA ARG A 88 -22.89 -8.46 39.35
C ARG A 88 -22.68 -8.83 37.88
N GLN A 89 -22.40 -7.86 37.02
CA GLN A 89 -22.11 -8.10 35.61
C GLN A 89 -20.79 -8.82 35.40
N VAL A 90 -19.71 -8.44 36.10
CA VAL A 90 -18.41 -9.12 36.01
C VAL A 90 -18.50 -10.59 36.41
N ARG A 91 -19.30 -10.91 37.43
CA ARG A 91 -19.54 -12.29 37.91
C ARG A 91 -20.55 -13.09 37.09
N SER A 92 -21.19 -12.48 36.10
CA SER A 92 -22.16 -13.15 35.22
C SER A 92 -21.47 -14.14 34.26
N PRO A 93 -22.20 -15.03 33.56
CA PRO A 93 -21.61 -15.92 32.56
C PRO A 93 -21.28 -15.25 31.21
N LEU A 94 -21.19 -13.91 31.15
CA LEU A 94 -20.87 -13.20 29.90
C LEU A 94 -19.43 -13.49 29.40
N PRO A 95 -19.18 -13.38 28.09
CA PRO A 95 -17.82 -13.39 27.52
C PRO A 95 -16.92 -12.33 28.17
N ILE A 96 -15.62 -12.63 28.26
CA ILE A 96 -14.63 -11.77 28.93
C ILE A 96 -14.48 -10.41 28.26
N GLU A 97 -14.68 -10.34 26.94
CA GLU A 97 -14.64 -9.10 26.16
C GLU A 97 -15.68 -8.12 26.70
N LEU A 98 -16.90 -8.58 27.00
CA LEU A 98 -17.97 -7.73 27.53
C LEU A 98 -17.71 -7.31 28.99
N LYS A 99 -16.97 -8.12 29.74
CA LYS A 99 -16.65 -7.87 31.16
C LYS A 99 -15.47 -6.93 31.35
N MET A 100 -14.56 -6.81 30.38
CA MET A 100 -13.33 -6.03 30.58
C MET A 100 -13.59 -4.56 30.94
N ARG A 101 -14.54 -3.87 30.30
CA ARG A 101 -14.81 -2.45 30.60
C ARG A 101 -15.34 -2.24 32.02
N PRO A 102 -16.32 -3.04 32.50
CA PRO A 102 -16.67 -3.10 33.91
C PRO A 102 -15.48 -3.35 34.84
N ILE A 103 -14.61 -4.32 34.51
CA ILE A 103 -13.41 -4.62 35.32
C ILE A 103 -12.49 -3.40 35.41
N ILE A 104 -12.15 -2.77 34.28
CA ILE A 104 -11.30 -1.58 34.25
C ILE A 104 -11.95 -0.44 35.04
N ALA A 105 -13.24 -0.17 34.87
CA ALA A 105 -13.95 0.88 35.60
C ALA A 105 -13.95 0.64 37.11
N LEU A 106 -14.11 -0.61 37.55
CA LEU A 106 -14.02 -1.00 38.95
C LEU A 106 -12.59 -0.79 39.50
N VAL A 107 -11.57 -1.21 38.74
CA VAL A 107 -10.17 -0.99 39.11
C VAL A 107 -9.85 0.50 39.24
N GLU A 108 -10.33 1.34 38.31
CA GLU A 108 -10.16 2.80 38.34
C GLU A 108 -10.69 3.41 39.67
N VAL A 109 -11.83 2.93 40.17
CA VAL A 109 -12.39 3.38 41.48
C VAL A 109 -11.79 2.65 42.70
N GLY A 110 -10.92 1.66 42.51
CA GLY A 110 -10.24 0.92 43.59
C GLY A 110 -10.96 -0.35 44.04
N GLU A 111 -11.91 -0.84 43.24
CA GLU A 111 -12.68 -2.07 43.49
C GLU A 111 -12.20 -3.20 42.56
N CYS A 112 -12.57 -4.46 42.86
CA CYS A 112 -12.30 -5.61 41.99
C CYS A 112 -10.80 -5.90 41.71
N LEU A 113 -9.87 -5.40 42.54
CA LEU A 113 -8.42 -5.47 42.30
C LEU A 113 -7.89 -6.91 42.21
N GLU A 114 -8.26 -7.78 43.16
CA GLU A 114 -7.80 -9.18 43.19
C GLU A 114 -8.31 -9.98 41.99
N LEU A 115 -9.61 -9.86 41.67
CA LEU A 115 -10.18 -10.53 40.50
C LEU A 115 -9.56 -10.03 39.19
N ALA A 116 -9.24 -8.73 39.11
CA ALA A 116 -8.53 -8.17 37.97
C ALA A 116 -7.10 -8.72 37.88
N ALA A 117 -6.41 -8.89 39.00
CA ALA A 117 -5.07 -9.49 39.04
C ALA A 117 -5.09 -10.98 38.65
N GLU A 118 -6.10 -11.73 39.10
CA GLU A 118 -6.34 -13.12 38.67
C GLU A 118 -6.56 -13.19 37.15
N LEU A 119 -7.36 -12.28 36.58
CA LEU A 119 -7.55 -12.19 35.12
C LEU A 119 -6.22 -11.91 34.39
N VAL A 120 -5.40 -11.01 34.91
CA VAL A 120 -4.07 -10.72 34.32
C VAL A 120 -3.17 -11.96 34.34
N ALA A 121 -3.26 -12.80 35.39
CA ALA A 121 -2.51 -14.04 35.51
C ALA A 121 -3.07 -15.20 34.67
N ASP A 122 -4.31 -15.13 34.20
CA ASP A 122 -4.95 -16.19 33.42
C ASP A 122 -4.42 -16.24 31.98
N SER A 123 -3.55 -17.22 31.68
CA SER A 123 -3.01 -17.44 30.34
C SER A 123 -4.05 -17.90 29.32
N GLY A 124 -5.26 -18.29 29.74
CA GLY A 124 -6.38 -18.61 28.86
C GLY A 124 -7.11 -17.37 28.32
N ALA A 125 -6.92 -16.20 28.95
CA ALA A 125 -7.50 -14.95 28.47
C ALA A 125 -6.62 -14.30 27.38
N PRO A 126 -7.21 -13.59 26.40
CA PRO A 126 -6.43 -12.92 25.36
C PRO A 126 -5.43 -11.90 25.95
N SER A 127 -4.20 -11.89 25.42
CA SER A 127 -3.08 -11.03 25.83
C SER A 127 -3.45 -9.55 25.85
N TRP A 128 -4.08 -9.03 24.79
CA TRP A 128 -4.53 -7.64 24.72
C TRP A 128 -5.49 -7.28 25.86
N ILE A 129 -6.36 -8.20 26.31
CA ILE A 129 -7.26 -7.97 27.45
C ILE A 129 -6.47 -7.84 28.74
N ARG A 130 -5.58 -8.81 28.96
CA ARG A 130 -4.72 -8.89 30.14
C ARG A 130 -3.84 -7.65 30.24
N SER A 131 -3.24 -7.20 29.13
CA SER A 131 -2.43 -5.98 29.06
C SER A 131 -3.22 -4.75 29.48
N ARG A 132 -4.44 -4.54 28.98
CA ARG A 132 -5.24 -3.36 29.36
C ARG A 132 -5.67 -3.36 30.84
N VAL A 133 -6.02 -4.52 31.37
CA VAL A 133 -6.37 -4.65 32.80
C VAL A 133 -5.12 -4.42 33.67
N ALA A 134 -3.97 -5.00 33.29
CA ALA A 134 -2.69 -4.78 33.96
C ALA A 134 -2.29 -3.30 33.96
N THR A 135 -2.43 -2.60 32.82
CA THR A 135 -2.20 -1.15 32.71
C THR A 135 -3.06 -0.38 33.71
N SER A 136 -4.36 -0.69 33.80
CA SER A 136 -5.28 -0.02 34.74
C SER A 136 -4.89 -0.27 36.20
N LEU A 137 -4.53 -1.51 36.55
CA LEU A 137 -4.05 -1.88 37.89
C LEU A 137 -2.78 -1.12 38.26
N LEU A 138 -1.79 -1.08 37.37
CA LEU A 138 -0.54 -0.34 37.58
C LEU A 138 -0.79 1.16 37.69
N GLN A 139 -1.64 1.74 36.83
CA GLN A 139 -2.03 3.16 36.92
C GLN A 139 -2.67 3.49 38.26
N ARG A 140 -3.48 2.57 38.81
CA ARG A 140 -4.08 2.73 40.15
C ARG A 140 -3.10 2.54 41.30
N GLY A 141 -1.94 1.93 41.04
CA GLY A 141 -0.88 1.67 42.02
C GLY A 141 -0.94 0.27 42.65
N TYR A 142 -1.64 -0.68 42.02
CA TYR A 142 -1.64 -2.07 42.44
C TYR A 142 -0.37 -2.78 41.92
N LEU A 143 0.52 -3.16 42.84
CA LEU A 143 1.86 -3.69 42.52
C LEU A 143 2.01 -5.19 42.84
N SER A 144 0.93 -5.87 43.24
CA SER A 144 0.99 -7.29 43.62
C SER A 144 0.91 -8.25 42.43
N ILE A 145 0.86 -7.74 41.20
CA ILE A 145 0.93 -8.56 39.99
C ILE A 145 2.35 -9.13 39.88
N PRO A 146 2.53 -10.45 39.71
CA PRO A 146 3.85 -11.04 39.54
C PRO A 146 4.61 -10.43 38.36
N HIS A 147 5.86 -10.04 38.56
CA HIS A 147 6.67 -9.41 37.51
C HIS A 147 6.84 -10.30 36.29
N GLU A 148 6.93 -11.62 36.47
CA GLU A 148 7.02 -12.60 35.36
C GLU A 148 5.79 -12.54 34.44
N VAL A 149 4.62 -12.25 35.00
CA VAL A 149 3.37 -12.10 34.21
C VAL A 149 3.40 -10.80 33.42
N LEU A 150 3.85 -9.70 34.04
CA LEU A 150 3.98 -8.40 33.37
C LEU A 150 5.04 -8.43 32.27
N ASP A 151 6.17 -9.08 32.52
CA ASP A 151 7.26 -9.26 31.56
C ASP A 151 6.81 -10.09 30.35
N ALA A 152 6.12 -11.20 30.60
CA ALA A 152 5.53 -12.01 29.53
C ALA A 152 4.54 -11.19 28.68
N LEU A 153 3.63 -10.42 29.28
CA LEU A 153 2.67 -9.60 28.55
C LEU A 153 3.31 -8.46 27.75
N ALA A 154 4.41 -7.89 28.26
CA ALA A 154 5.15 -6.82 27.60
C ALA A 154 6.01 -7.32 26.43
N THR A 155 6.40 -8.61 26.45
CA THR A 155 7.32 -9.20 25.45
C THR A 155 6.63 -10.18 24.48
N GLU A 156 5.44 -10.66 24.79
CA GLU A 156 4.68 -11.56 23.92
C GLU A 156 4.45 -10.95 22.52
N ALA A 157 4.48 -11.78 21.48
CA ALA A 157 4.17 -11.30 20.12
C ALA A 157 2.65 -11.14 19.97
N ASP A 158 2.16 -9.91 20.09
CA ASP A 158 0.73 -9.58 19.94
C ASP A 158 0.52 -8.68 18.70
N PRO A 159 -0.42 -9.00 17.80
CA PRO A 159 -0.79 -8.10 16.70
C PRO A 159 -1.33 -6.74 17.18
N GLU A 160 -1.85 -6.63 18.41
CA GLU A 160 -2.35 -5.39 19.02
C GLU A 160 -1.27 -4.70 19.89
N ASN A 161 -0.11 -4.43 19.29
CA ASN A 161 1.08 -3.90 19.96
C ASN A 161 0.87 -2.57 20.73
N GLN A 162 -0.15 -1.78 20.38
CA GLN A 162 -0.48 -0.52 21.07
C GLN A 162 -0.75 -0.73 22.56
N PHE A 163 -1.44 -1.82 22.94
CA PHE A 163 -1.77 -2.07 24.35
C PHE A 163 -0.56 -2.54 25.15
N GLN A 164 0.42 -3.16 24.48
CA GLN A 164 1.71 -3.47 25.08
C GLN A 164 2.50 -2.20 25.37
N GLY A 165 2.49 -1.22 24.46
CA GLY A 165 3.09 0.10 24.70
C GLY A 165 2.48 0.84 25.90
N GLU A 166 1.15 0.81 26.03
CA GLU A 166 0.44 1.36 27.20
C GLU A 166 0.89 0.67 28.51
N LEU A 167 1.02 -0.67 28.49
CA LEU A 167 1.47 -1.47 29.63
C LEU A 167 2.91 -1.15 30.02
N ILE A 168 3.84 -1.13 29.06
CA ILE A 168 5.26 -0.82 29.29
C ILE A 168 5.42 0.57 29.90
N THR A 169 4.68 1.56 29.41
CA THR A 169 4.68 2.92 29.98
C THR A 169 4.21 2.91 31.44
N ALA A 170 3.14 2.16 31.75
CA ALA A 170 2.64 2.03 33.12
C ALA A 170 3.63 1.28 34.03
N MET A 171 4.30 0.24 33.52
CA MET A 171 5.36 -0.49 34.22
C MET A 171 6.54 0.44 34.58
N LEU A 172 6.99 1.26 33.64
CA LEU A 172 8.05 2.26 33.86
C LEU A 172 7.65 3.29 34.92
N ALA A 173 6.43 3.83 34.85
CA ALA A 173 5.92 4.77 35.84
C ALA A 173 5.88 4.18 37.27
N ARG A 174 5.84 2.85 37.38
CA ARG A 174 5.87 2.10 38.64
C ARG A 174 7.22 1.44 38.95
N LYS A 175 8.25 1.70 38.16
CA LYS A 175 9.60 1.14 38.32
C LYS A 175 9.64 -0.39 38.33
N VAL A 176 8.77 -1.03 37.55
CA VAL A 176 8.78 -2.49 37.38
C VAL A 176 10.05 -2.88 36.62
N PRO A 177 10.87 -3.82 37.14
CA PRO A 177 12.08 -4.29 36.46
C PRO A 177 11.77 -4.88 35.06
N GLY A 178 12.71 -4.75 34.12
CA GLY A 178 12.57 -5.29 32.76
C GLY A 178 11.76 -4.43 31.78
N ALA A 179 10.98 -3.46 32.26
CA ALA A 179 10.13 -2.62 31.40
C ALA A 179 10.92 -1.86 30.30
N GLY A 180 12.14 -1.40 30.60
CA GLY A 180 12.99 -0.75 29.61
C GLY A 180 13.54 -1.70 28.53
N ASP A 181 13.79 -2.96 28.88
CA ASP A 181 14.20 -3.98 27.89
C ASP A 181 13.01 -4.37 27.01
N ALA A 182 11.81 -4.51 27.59
CA ALA A 182 10.59 -4.75 26.86
C ALA A 182 10.25 -3.62 25.88
N ALA A 183 10.47 -2.35 26.27
CA ALA A 183 10.32 -1.20 25.38
C ALA A 183 11.20 -1.33 24.12
N ARG A 184 12.48 -1.68 24.31
CA ARG A 184 13.44 -1.88 23.23
C ARG A 184 13.04 -3.05 22.33
N GLU A 185 12.60 -4.16 22.94
CA GLU A 185 12.18 -5.35 22.19
C GLU A 185 10.93 -5.08 21.34
N LEU A 186 9.96 -4.33 21.87
CA LEU A 186 8.76 -3.93 21.14
C LEU A 186 9.11 -3.14 19.87
N LEU A 187 10.04 -2.19 19.98
CA LEU A 187 10.51 -1.39 18.85
C LEU A 187 11.28 -2.26 17.84
N ALA A 188 12.17 -3.13 18.31
CA ALA A 188 12.93 -4.04 17.45
C ALA A 188 12.02 -5.02 16.66
N ARG A 189 10.97 -5.56 17.29
CA ARG A 189 9.97 -6.41 16.61
C ARG A 189 9.20 -5.64 15.55
N SER A 190 8.78 -4.42 15.87
CA SER A 190 8.04 -3.55 14.94
C SER A 190 8.89 -3.24 13.70
N ALA A 191 10.17 -2.91 13.90
CA ALA A 191 11.12 -2.69 12.80
C ALA A 191 11.28 -3.92 11.90
N ALA A 192 11.42 -5.11 12.49
CA ALA A 192 11.56 -6.37 11.74
C ALA A 192 10.32 -6.74 10.91
N SER A 193 9.13 -6.46 11.44
CA SER A 193 7.85 -6.74 10.76
C SER A 193 7.54 -5.78 9.61
N ARG A 194 8.30 -4.68 9.47
CA ARG A 194 7.99 -3.52 8.62
C ARG A 194 6.63 -2.87 8.92
N ASP A 195 5.94 -3.30 9.97
CA ASP A 195 4.67 -2.75 10.44
C ASP A 195 4.94 -1.55 11.36
N HIS A 196 5.40 -0.47 10.74
CA HIS A 196 5.69 0.76 11.45
C HIS A 196 4.42 1.61 11.52
N SER A 197 3.66 1.45 12.60
CA SER A 197 2.37 2.10 12.77
C SER A 197 2.50 3.44 13.50
N VAL A 198 1.50 4.31 13.32
CA VAL A 198 1.34 5.56 14.11
C VAL A 198 1.36 5.29 15.63
N ALA A 199 0.97 4.07 16.05
CA ALA A 199 1.00 3.68 17.46
C ALA A 199 2.43 3.63 18.03
N GLN A 200 3.46 3.34 17.22
CA GLN A 200 4.86 3.33 17.65
C GLN A 200 5.36 4.73 18.01
N GLY A 201 5.06 5.73 17.17
CA GLY A 201 5.38 7.11 17.47
C GLY A 201 4.66 7.63 18.72
N GLN A 202 3.40 7.24 18.90
CA GLN A 202 2.64 7.57 20.11
C GLN A 202 3.25 6.92 21.35
N PHE A 203 3.64 5.64 21.27
CA PHE A 203 4.28 4.94 22.37
C PHE A 203 5.56 5.64 22.82
N ILE A 204 6.46 6.01 21.89
CA ILE A 204 7.69 6.74 22.22
C ILE A 204 7.37 8.09 22.88
N ALA A 205 6.35 8.81 22.40
CA ALA A 205 5.91 10.06 23.02
C ALA A 205 5.37 9.82 24.46
N ASP A 206 4.59 8.76 24.67
CA ASP A 206 3.97 8.42 25.96
C ASP A 206 4.99 8.02 27.03
N LEU A 207 6.18 7.55 26.65
CA LEU A 207 7.28 7.29 27.60
C LEU A 207 7.64 8.53 28.43
N THR A 208 7.43 9.74 27.91
CA THR A 208 7.65 10.99 28.67
C THR A 208 6.75 11.09 29.91
N THR A 209 5.59 10.41 29.91
CA THR A 209 4.64 10.41 31.04
C THR A 209 5.08 9.50 32.19
N ALA A 210 6.05 8.60 31.96
CA ALA A 210 6.57 7.67 32.97
C ALA A 210 7.66 8.28 33.88
N GLY A 211 7.93 9.58 33.79
CA GLY A 211 8.90 10.28 34.64
C GLY A 211 10.34 9.90 34.32
N SER A 212 11.20 9.83 35.35
CA SER A 212 12.65 9.62 35.18
C SER A 212 13.01 8.28 34.53
N GLU A 213 12.24 7.22 34.80
CA GLU A 213 12.47 5.91 34.16
C GLU A 213 12.18 5.97 32.67
N GLY A 214 11.07 6.62 32.29
CA GLY A 214 10.73 6.85 30.89
C GLY A 214 11.78 7.69 30.16
N GLN A 215 12.29 8.74 30.80
CA GLN A 215 13.40 9.54 30.27
C GLN A 215 14.67 8.70 30.06
N ALA A 216 15.04 7.85 31.03
CA ALA A 216 16.20 6.97 30.89
C ALA A 216 16.05 5.99 29.72
N VAL A 217 14.84 5.45 29.51
CA VAL A 217 14.54 4.59 28.35
C VAL A 217 14.62 5.37 27.05
N LEU A 218 14.12 6.60 26.97
CA LEU A 218 14.24 7.44 25.78
C LEU A 218 15.70 7.74 25.43
N VAL A 219 16.55 8.03 26.41
CA VAL A 219 17.99 8.21 26.20
C VAL A 219 18.62 6.93 25.64
N ARG A 220 18.27 5.77 26.21
CA ARG A 220 18.74 4.46 25.73
C ARG A 220 18.28 4.19 24.30
N ILE A 221 17.03 4.45 23.96
CA ILE A 221 16.49 4.29 22.60
C ILE A 221 17.27 5.18 21.62
N ALA A 222 17.47 6.45 21.92
CA ALA A 222 18.21 7.38 21.06
C ALA A 222 19.65 6.90 20.74
N GLN A 223 20.27 6.19 21.69
CA GLN A 223 21.64 5.70 21.59
C GLN A 223 21.76 4.28 21.02
N ASP A 224 20.65 3.55 20.88
CA ASP A 224 20.66 2.16 20.42
C ASP A 224 20.83 2.11 18.90
N GLY A 225 22.00 1.67 18.44
CA GLY A 225 22.32 1.54 17.01
C GLY A 225 21.59 0.41 16.30
N ASP A 226 20.94 -0.51 17.04
CA ASP A 226 20.15 -1.60 16.46
C ASP A 226 18.72 -1.16 16.12
N LEU A 227 18.27 0.00 16.62
CA LEU A 227 16.95 0.57 16.33
C LEU A 227 16.98 1.47 15.09
N THR A 228 15.79 1.71 14.53
CA THR A 228 15.63 2.56 13.34
C THR A 228 16.03 4.01 13.62
N GLU A 229 16.47 4.75 12.61
CA GLU A 229 16.78 6.18 12.78
C GLU A 229 15.54 6.97 13.21
N GLU A 230 14.36 6.54 12.79
CA GLU A 230 13.06 7.10 13.15
C GLU A 230 12.79 6.98 14.64
N ASP A 231 12.91 5.77 15.21
CA ASP A 231 12.69 5.54 16.64
C ASP A 231 13.67 6.36 17.49
N ARG A 232 14.93 6.39 17.07
CA ARG A 232 15.99 7.14 17.74
C ARG A 232 15.71 8.63 17.72
N ALA A 233 15.35 9.18 16.56
CA ALA A 233 15.02 10.60 16.41
C ALA A 233 13.75 10.98 17.17
N LEU A 234 12.69 10.14 17.11
CA LEU A 234 11.47 10.34 17.89
C LEU A 234 11.73 10.35 19.39
N ALA A 235 12.63 9.50 19.88
CA ALA A 235 13.00 9.48 21.30
C ALA A 235 13.68 10.79 21.72
N VAL A 236 14.57 11.32 20.88
CA VAL A 236 15.18 12.65 21.09
C VAL A 236 14.13 13.76 21.06
N ILE A 237 13.21 13.75 20.08
CA ILE A 237 12.11 14.72 19.97
C ILE A 237 11.20 14.65 21.21
N ALA A 238 10.90 13.45 21.71
CA ALA A 238 10.09 13.24 22.91
C ALA A 238 10.76 13.86 24.14
N LEU A 239 12.09 13.67 24.30
CA LEU A 239 12.88 14.28 25.37
C LEU A 239 12.82 15.81 25.36
N GLY A 240 12.64 16.46 24.20
CA GLY A 240 12.58 17.92 24.11
C GLY A 240 11.55 18.60 25.04
N ASN A 241 10.47 17.90 25.42
CA ASN A 241 9.47 18.42 26.34
C ASN A 241 9.87 18.33 27.83
N VAL A 242 10.76 17.39 28.17
CA VAL A 242 10.99 16.97 29.57
C VAL A 242 12.45 17.11 30.01
N ALA A 243 13.40 17.07 29.07
CA ALA A 243 14.83 17.18 29.29
C ALA A 243 15.49 17.83 28.05
N PRO A 244 15.27 19.14 27.79
CA PRO A 244 15.66 19.78 26.55
C PRO A 244 17.18 19.84 26.32
N ASP A 245 17.99 20.02 27.37
CA ASP A 245 19.46 20.03 27.26
C ASP A 245 19.99 18.66 26.80
N GLU A 246 19.40 17.59 27.35
CA GLU A 246 19.75 16.20 27.00
C GLU A 246 19.29 15.87 25.58
N ALA A 247 18.09 16.33 25.19
CA ALA A 247 17.59 16.21 23.83
C ALA A 247 18.54 16.90 22.83
N ALA A 248 19.01 18.12 23.13
CA ALA A 248 19.95 18.83 22.27
C ALA A 248 21.28 18.08 22.13
N ARG A 249 21.84 17.60 23.24
CA ARG A 249 23.09 16.81 23.26
C ARG A 249 22.98 15.55 22.42
N LEU A 250 21.87 14.81 22.56
CA LEU A 250 21.61 13.61 21.78
C LEU A 250 21.35 13.92 20.30
N ALA A 251 20.62 14.98 19.99
CA ALA A 251 20.38 15.42 18.61
C ALA A 251 21.71 15.72 17.88
N LEU A 252 22.64 16.40 18.55
CA LEU A 252 23.97 16.67 18.00
C LEU A 252 24.76 15.39 17.73
N ALA A 253 24.78 14.45 18.69
CA ALA A 253 25.48 13.18 18.54
C ALA A 253 24.85 12.27 17.46
N LEU A 254 23.53 12.37 17.27
CA LEU A 254 22.77 11.57 16.32
C LEU A 254 22.88 12.12 14.89
N SER A 255 23.13 13.43 14.72
CA SER A 255 23.12 14.11 13.42
C SER A 255 23.97 13.46 12.33
N GLU A 256 25.15 12.91 12.68
CA GLU A 256 26.07 12.27 11.73
C GLU A 256 25.68 10.83 11.39
N GLN A 257 24.72 10.25 12.11
CA GLN A 257 24.32 8.85 12.02
C GLN A 257 22.96 8.66 11.32
N VAL A 258 22.24 9.75 11.06
CA VAL A 258 20.89 9.72 10.47
C VAL A 258 20.88 10.46 9.14
N SER A 259 19.87 10.18 8.33
CA SER A 259 19.65 10.91 7.08
C SER A 259 19.48 12.42 7.32
N ARG A 260 19.89 13.22 6.33
CA ARG A 260 19.71 14.69 6.38
C ARG A 260 18.27 15.10 6.62
N PHE A 261 17.33 14.35 6.04
CA PHE A 261 15.91 14.53 6.26
C PHE A 261 15.55 14.39 7.74
N THR A 262 15.91 13.25 8.34
CA THR A 262 15.64 12.95 9.75
C THR A 262 16.28 13.98 10.68
N ASP A 263 17.53 14.38 10.43
CA ASP A 263 18.23 15.41 11.19
C ASP A 263 17.54 16.78 11.10
N ALA A 264 17.20 17.24 9.89
CA ALA A 264 16.52 18.52 9.71
C ALA A 264 15.13 18.54 10.38
N ARG A 265 14.37 17.44 10.26
CA ARG A 265 13.07 17.30 10.94
C ARG A 265 13.21 17.26 12.45
N MET A 266 14.21 16.56 12.98
CA MET A 266 14.51 16.53 14.40
C MET A 266 14.84 17.93 14.93
N VAL A 267 15.72 18.69 14.25
CA VAL A 267 16.07 20.06 14.63
C VAL A 267 14.84 20.98 14.62
N LEU A 268 14.00 20.90 13.58
CA LEU A 268 12.78 21.70 13.47
C LEU A 268 11.79 21.40 14.59
N LEU A 269 11.51 20.12 14.85
CA LEU A 269 10.56 19.70 15.89
C LEU A 269 11.05 20.02 17.31
N LEU A 270 12.37 19.93 17.55
CA LEU A 270 12.97 20.36 18.82
C LEU A 270 12.93 21.89 18.98
N GLY A 271 13.13 22.63 17.89
CA GLY A 271 12.94 24.09 17.86
C GLY A 271 11.50 24.49 18.22
N ASP A 272 10.50 23.79 17.67
CA ASP A 272 9.09 24.02 18.00
C ASP A 272 8.77 23.73 19.48
N LYS A 273 9.53 22.84 20.11
CA LYS A 273 9.45 22.53 21.55
C LYS A 273 10.24 23.49 22.45
N GLY A 274 10.95 24.46 21.89
CA GLY A 274 11.72 25.45 22.67
C GLY A 274 13.13 25.00 23.04
N VAL A 275 13.74 24.08 22.30
CA VAL A 275 15.13 23.63 22.52
C VAL A 275 16.11 24.63 21.88
N VAL A 276 16.49 25.65 22.66
CA VAL A 276 17.30 26.80 22.21
C VAL A 276 18.74 26.45 21.86
N GLU A 277 19.26 25.34 22.39
CA GLU A 277 20.62 24.84 22.14
C GLU A 277 20.85 24.50 20.67
N LEU A 278 19.78 24.23 19.91
CA LEU A 278 19.82 23.91 18.48
C LEU A 278 19.55 25.12 17.57
N ALA A 279 19.41 26.33 18.14
CA ALA A 279 19.00 27.51 17.38
C ALA A 279 19.94 27.84 16.20
N ASP A 280 21.25 27.65 16.36
CA ASP A 280 22.21 27.92 15.28
C ASP A 280 22.07 26.91 14.13
N ARG A 281 21.74 25.65 14.43
CA ARG A 281 21.43 24.63 13.41
C ARG A 281 20.10 24.93 12.73
N LEU A 282 19.11 25.38 13.50
CA LEU A 282 17.82 25.81 12.97
C LEU A 282 18.01 26.97 11.99
N VAL A 283 18.83 27.97 12.33
CA VAL A 283 19.22 29.05 11.42
C VAL A 283 19.92 28.53 10.16
N GLY A 284 20.80 27.54 10.28
CA GLY A 284 21.45 26.91 9.14
C GLY A 284 20.49 26.28 8.14
N LEU A 285 19.27 25.93 8.56
CA LEU A 285 18.22 25.40 7.68
C LEU A 285 17.42 26.50 6.96
N LEU A 286 17.52 27.78 7.35
CA LEU A 286 16.71 28.86 6.76
C LEU A 286 16.86 29.01 5.24
N ASN A 287 18.05 28.72 4.71
CA ASN A 287 18.32 28.80 3.28
C ASN A 287 17.61 27.70 2.47
N ASP A 288 17.28 26.59 3.12
CA ASP A 288 16.68 25.42 2.50
C ASP A 288 15.19 25.26 2.86
N GLU A 289 14.71 25.90 3.94
CA GLU A 289 13.42 25.64 4.58
C GLU A 289 12.63 26.92 4.96
N PRO A 290 11.58 27.29 4.21
CA PRO A 290 10.72 28.42 4.57
C PRO A 290 9.96 28.24 5.90
N THR A 291 9.66 27.00 6.30
CA THR A 291 8.99 26.67 7.57
C THR A 291 9.81 27.00 8.80
N VAL A 292 11.14 27.05 8.66
CA VAL A 292 12.05 27.36 9.75
C VAL A 292 11.82 28.78 10.29
N TYR A 293 11.39 29.73 9.47
CA TYR A 293 11.02 31.08 9.97
C TYR A 293 9.93 31.03 11.04
N GLY A 294 8.90 30.20 10.83
CA GLY A 294 7.81 30.02 11.80
C GLY A 294 8.28 29.36 13.09
N THR A 295 9.12 28.33 12.98
CA THR A 295 9.72 27.63 14.12
C THR A 295 10.68 28.54 14.89
N LEU A 296 11.53 29.30 14.20
CA LEU A 296 12.45 30.25 14.81
C LEU A 296 11.69 31.34 15.57
N PHE A 297 10.61 31.88 14.99
CA PHE A 297 9.74 32.83 15.68
C PHE A 297 9.14 32.24 16.96
N ARG A 298 8.65 30.99 16.92
CA ARG A 298 8.13 30.30 18.11
C ARG A 298 9.22 30.04 19.15
N LEU A 299 10.41 29.62 18.72
CA LEU A 299 11.57 29.39 19.58
C LEU A 299 11.98 30.66 20.32
N LEU A 300 12.08 31.79 19.61
CA LEU A 300 12.41 33.10 20.17
C LEU A 300 11.32 33.64 21.12
N GLY A 301 10.07 33.21 20.93
CA GLY A 301 8.96 33.50 21.86
C GLY A 301 8.86 32.54 23.06
N SER A 302 9.71 31.52 23.14
CA SER A 302 9.67 30.53 24.23
C SER A 302 10.23 31.08 25.54
N SER A 303 9.85 30.47 26.67
CA SER A 303 10.34 30.86 27.99
C SER A 303 11.84 30.62 28.21
N ARG A 304 12.51 29.89 27.30
CA ARG A 304 13.95 29.59 27.36
C ARG A 304 14.77 30.54 26.49
N ALA A 305 14.13 31.34 25.65
CA ALA A 305 14.83 32.34 24.85
C ALA A 305 15.20 33.55 25.73
N ASP A 306 16.47 33.91 25.73
CA ASP A 306 16.96 35.11 26.37
C ASP A 306 17.36 36.18 25.35
N ARG A 307 17.71 37.36 25.87
CA ARG A 307 18.11 38.50 25.04
C ARG A 307 19.37 38.21 24.23
N GLU A 308 20.31 37.47 24.79
CA GLU A 308 21.58 37.15 24.13
C GLU A 308 21.36 36.25 22.91
N LEU A 309 20.48 35.25 23.04
CA LEU A 309 20.06 34.40 21.94
C LEU A 309 19.40 35.20 20.81
N VAL A 310 18.48 36.11 21.14
CA VAL A 310 17.83 36.97 20.14
C VAL A 310 18.86 37.83 19.41
N GLU A 311 19.73 38.52 20.14
CA GLU A 311 20.77 39.38 19.55
C GLU A 311 21.75 38.58 18.67
N ARG A 312 22.05 37.33 19.04
CA ARG A 312 22.92 36.43 18.26
C ARG A 312 22.29 35.97 16.95
N LEU A 313 20.99 35.68 16.94
CA LEU A 313 20.30 35.10 15.77
C LEU A 313 19.79 36.14 14.77
N LEU A 314 19.58 37.40 15.19
CA LEU A 314 19.10 38.50 14.34
C LEU A 314 19.90 38.67 13.03
N PRO A 315 21.25 38.71 13.02
CA PRO A 315 22.02 38.89 11.78
C PRO A 315 21.85 37.75 10.77
N ALA A 316 21.59 36.53 11.24
CA ALA A 316 21.45 35.36 10.38
C ALA A 316 20.05 35.27 9.74
N GLY A 317 19.03 35.80 10.43
CA GLY A 317 17.71 36.04 9.84
C GLY A 317 17.74 37.08 8.71
N ASP A 318 18.51 38.16 8.87
CA ASP A 318 18.64 39.19 7.83
C ASP A 318 19.37 38.68 6.58
N GLY A 319 20.45 37.91 6.75
CA GLY A 319 21.25 37.36 5.64
C GLY A 319 20.49 36.38 4.74
N SER A 320 19.72 35.47 5.35
CA SER A 320 18.98 34.41 4.62
C SER A 320 17.81 34.94 3.78
N THR A 321 17.27 36.12 4.07
CA THR A 321 16.22 36.76 3.24
C THR A 321 16.73 37.43 1.96
N SER A 322 18.06 37.56 1.82
CA SER A 322 18.71 38.31 0.74
C SER A 322 19.32 37.44 -0.36
N GLU A 323 19.43 36.13 -0.14
CA GLU A 323 19.93 35.17 -1.14
C GLU A 323 18.79 34.68 -2.04
N PRO A 324 19.02 34.55 -3.37
CA PRO A 324 18.04 33.96 -4.27
C PRO A 324 17.78 32.50 -3.88
N ALA A 325 16.51 32.07 -3.94
CA ALA A 325 16.14 30.69 -3.66
C ALA A 325 17.01 29.73 -4.49
N PRO A 326 17.54 28.65 -3.89
CA PRO A 326 18.36 27.68 -4.62
C PRO A 326 17.58 27.13 -5.82
N GLU A 327 18.26 26.98 -6.97
CA GLU A 327 17.61 26.42 -8.15
C GLU A 327 17.04 25.02 -7.83
N PRO A 328 15.78 24.74 -8.21
CA PRO A 328 15.19 23.44 -7.98
C PRO A 328 16.05 22.38 -8.68
N ARG A 329 16.65 21.49 -7.88
CA ARG A 329 17.47 20.40 -8.39
C ARG A 329 16.63 19.52 -9.34
N PRO A 330 17.23 18.96 -10.40
CA PRO A 330 16.50 18.17 -11.39
C PRO A 330 15.81 16.97 -10.74
N ARG A 331 14.55 16.74 -11.12
CA ARG A 331 13.76 15.59 -10.67
C ARG A 331 14.40 14.29 -11.16
N THR A 332 14.69 13.36 -10.26
CA THR A 332 15.11 12.01 -10.63
C THR A 332 13.94 11.31 -11.32
N LYS A 333 14.14 10.88 -12.57
CA LYS A 333 13.13 10.13 -13.32
C LYS A 333 13.42 8.63 -13.19
N ILE A 334 12.41 7.86 -12.79
CA ILE A 334 12.47 6.40 -12.89
C ILE A 334 12.19 6.04 -14.35
N GLY A 335 13.22 5.55 -15.04
CA GLY A 335 13.16 5.21 -16.45
C GLY A 335 14.19 4.13 -16.81
N PRO A 336 14.46 3.91 -18.11
CA PRO A 336 15.37 2.86 -18.57
C PRO A 336 16.74 2.89 -17.87
N ASP A 337 17.39 4.06 -17.82
CA ASP A 337 18.72 4.23 -17.20
C ASP A 337 18.72 3.83 -15.71
N TYR A 338 17.62 4.10 -15.00
CA TYR A 338 17.49 3.72 -13.59
C TYR A 338 17.34 2.20 -13.44
N LEU A 339 16.52 1.57 -14.28
CA LEU A 339 16.32 0.11 -14.26
C LEU A 339 17.60 -0.64 -14.64
N GLU A 340 18.31 -0.16 -15.66
CA GLU A 340 19.62 -0.69 -16.06
C GLU A 340 20.64 -0.52 -14.93
N GLY A 341 20.65 0.64 -14.27
CA GLY A 341 21.45 0.86 -13.06
C GLY A 341 21.11 -0.10 -11.92
N ALA A 342 19.86 -0.57 -11.82
CA ALA A 342 19.44 -1.61 -10.89
C ALA A 342 19.84 -3.04 -11.32
N GLY A 343 20.42 -3.21 -12.52
CA GLY A 343 20.76 -4.52 -13.08
C GLY A 343 19.55 -5.26 -13.67
N LEU A 344 18.43 -4.57 -13.90
CA LEU A 344 17.24 -5.17 -14.46
C LEU A 344 17.30 -5.22 -15.99
N VAL A 345 16.76 -6.30 -16.54
CA VAL A 345 16.56 -6.48 -17.98
C VAL A 345 15.09 -6.80 -18.20
N TRP A 346 14.49 -6.20 -19.21
CA TRP A 346 13.10 -6.44 -19.59
C TRP A 346 13.00 -6.85 -21.06
N SER A 347 11.91 -7.52 -21.38
CA SER A 347 11.62 -8.14 -22.67
C SER A 347 10.52 -7.43 -23.46
N SER A 348 9.75 -6.56 -22.81
CA SER A 348 8.68 -5.73 -23.39
C SER A 348 8.58 -4.38 -22.68
N ASN A 349 7.96 -3.39 -23.33
CA ASN A 349 7.61 -2.11 -22.70
C ASN A 349 6.64 -2.32 -21.53
N ALA A 350 5.72 -3.27 -21.65
CA ALA A 350 4.79 -3.59 -20.56
C ALA A 350 5.51 -4.10 -19.31
N GLU A 351 6.55 -4.94 -19.47
CA GLU A 351 7.39 -5.40 -18.35
C GLU A 351 8.20 -4.26 -17.72
N ARG A 352 8.74 -3.36 -18.55
CA ARG A 352 9.41 -2.15 -18.07
C ARG A 352 8.48 -1.28 -17.24
N ASP A 353 7.28 -1.00 -17.77
CA ASP A 353 6.32 -0.12 -17.13
C ASP A 353 5.81 -0.73 -15.81
N TYR A 354 5.66 -2.06 -15.76
CA TYR A 354 5.41 -2.79 -14.52
C TYR A 354 6.52 -2.61 -13.48
N PHE A 355 7.80 -2.72 -13.87
CA PHE A 355 8.91 -2.45 -12.94
C PHE A 355 8.86 -1.02 -12.41
N ILE A 356 8.62 -0.04 -13.28
CA ILE A 356 8.50 1.37 -12.89
C ILE A 356 7.35 1.54 -11.89
N GLU A 357 6.17 1.00 -12.18
CA GLU A 357 5.00 1.08 -11.29
C GLU A 357 5.27 0.45 -9.92
N TRP A 358 5.90 -0.73 -9.88
CA TRP A 358 6.23 -1.40 -8.63
C TRP A 358 7.23 -0.58 -7.80
N ILE A 359 8.30 -0.09 -8.44
CA ILE A 359 9.33 0.72 -7.77
C ILE A 359 8.70 2.02 -7.24
N MET A 360 7.87 2.70 -8.05
CA MET A 360 7.16 3.91 -7.63
C MET A 360 6.31 3.65 -6.38
N LYS A 361 5.54 2.56 -6.36
CA LYS A 361 4.72 2.20 -5.20
C LYS A 361 5.57 1.95 -3.96
N GLN A 362 6.68 1.23 -4.09
CA GLN A 362 7.57 0.97 -2.95
C GLN A 362 8.23 2.24 -2.42
N ILE A 363 8.62 3.17 -3.30
CA ILE A 363 9.17 4.46 -2.91
C ILE A 363 8.10 5.32 -2.23
N GLU A 364 6.88 5.34 -2.76
CA GLU A 364 5.74 6.04 -2.15
C GLU A 364 5.46 5.53 -0.73
N GLU A 365 5.45 4.20 -0.53
CA GLU A 365 5.28 3.58 0.79
C GLU A 365 6.42 3.98 1.76
N ARG A 366 7.69 3.87 1.33
CA ARG A 366 8.86 4.19 2.18
C ARG A 366 8.97 5.68 2.52
N VAL A 367 8.81 6.54 1.52
CA VAL A 367 8.88 7.99 1.67
C VAL A 367 7.67 8.50 2.44
N GLY A 368 6.46 8.03 2.08
CA GLY A 368 5.22 8.37 2.76
C GLY A 368 5.26 8.00 4.23
N TYR A 369 5.80 6.82 4.57
CA TYR A 369 6.04 6.40 5.95
C TYR A 369 6.95 7.40 6.69
N LYS A 370 8.18 7.63 6.20
CA LYS A 370 9.13 8.56 6.83
C LYS A 370 8.55 9.95 7.03
N ILE A 371 7.81 10.46 6.05
CA ILE A 371 7.12 11.75 6.16
C ILE A 371 6.07 11.70 7.26
N SER A 372 5.20 10.69 7.27
CA SER A 372 4.12 10.56 8.26
C SER A 372 4.62 10.52 9.70
N VAL A 373 5.82 9.96 9.94
CA VAL A 373 6.46 9.91 11.25
C VAL A 373 6.86 11.30 11.77
N PHE A 374 7.33 12.19 10.88
CA PHE A 374 7.91 13.47 11.26
C PHE A 374 7.02 14.69 10.96
N LEU A 375 5.86 14.51 10.33
CA LEU A 375 4.87 15.57 10.20
C LEU A 375 4.12 15.78 11.51
N THR A 376 3.95 17.04 11.89
CA THR A 376 3.10 17.39 13.03
C THR A 376 1.62 17.09 12.73
N PRO A 377 0.77 16.89 13.75
CA PRO A 377 -0.66 16.68 13.53
C PRO A 377 -1.33 17.80 12.72
N GLY A 378 -0.87 19.05 12.89
CA GLY A 378 -1.36 20.19 12.11
C GLY A 378 -0.97 20.08 10.64
N GLN A 379 0.27 19.69 10.34
CA GLN A 379 0.74 19.50 8.96
C GLN A 379 0.07 18.30 8.29
N LEU A 380 -0.20 17.22 9.02
CA LEU A 380 -0.96 16.08 8.50
C LEU A 380 -2.40 16.49 8.14
N ASN A 381 -3.04 17.30 8.98
CA ASN A 381 -4.38 17.82 8.70
C ASN A 381 -4.37 18.79 7.51
N GLU A 382 -3.38 19.68 7.40
CA GLU A 382 -3.20 20.57 6.24
C GLU A 382 -3.00 19.75 4.96
N PHE A 383 -2.12 18.75 5.00
CA PHE A 383 -1.86 17.85 3.86
C PHE A 383 -3.12 17.08 3.45
N GLY A 384 -3.91 16.60 4.41
CA GLY A 384 -5.18 15.90 4.15
C GLY A 384 -6.29 16.79 3.59
N GLN A 385 -6.14 18.12 3.62
CA GLN A 385 -7.08 19.08 3.06
C GLN A 385 -6.71 19.53 1.64
N LEU A 386 -5.55 19.12 1.11
CA LEU A 386 -5.12 19.50 -0.23
C LEU A 386 -5.98 18.80 -1.29
N GLU A 387 -6.34 19.55 -2.33
CA GLU A 387 -7.31 19.10 -3.34
C GLU A 387 -6.65 18.39 -4.54
N SER A 388 -5.33 18.54 -4.71
CA SER A 388 -4.60 17.96 -5.84
C SER A 388 -3.25 17.37 -5.45
N THR A 389 -2.79 16.40 -6.25
CA THR A 389 -1.46 15.79 -6.10
C THR A 389 -0.34 16.82 -6.27
N GLU A 390 -0.51 17.82 -7.14
CA GLU A 390 0.48 18.87 -7.37
C GLU A 390 0.63 19.77 -6.13
N GLN A 391 -0.50 20.16 -5.51
CA GLN A 391 -0.49 20.86 -4.22
C GLN A 391 0.17 20.01 -3.12
N GLY A 392 -0.09 18.71 -3.10
CA GLY A 392 0.56 17.78 -2.17
C GLY A 392 2.08 17.72 -2.34
N ILE A 393 2.56 17.60 -3.58
CA ILE A 393 4.00 17.58 -3.88
C ILE A 393 4.64 18.92 -3.51
N ASP A 394 4.02 20.04 -3.85
CA ASP A 394 4.52 21.37 -3.51
C ASP A 394 4.53 21.58 -1.99
N PHE A 395 3.49 21.13 -1.29
CA PHE A 395 3.46 21.14 0.17
C PHE A 395 4.63 20.33 0.75
N LEU A 396 4.84 19.09 0.31
CA LEU A 396 5.94 18.27 0.83
C LEU A 396 7.31 18.87 0.50
N ALA A 397 7.48 19.39 -0.72
CA ALA A 397 8.73 20.02 -1.14
C ALA A 397 9.04 21.34 -0.40
N THR A 398 8.02 22.06 0.05
CA THR A 398 8.19 23.37 0.72
C THR A 398 8.06 23.32 2.25
N ARG A 399 7.42 22.29 2.80
CA ARG A 399 7.13 22.15 4.24
C ARG A 399 7.83 20.97 4.92
N SER A 400 8.51 20.10 4.15
CA SER A 400 9.25 18.94 4.65
C SER A 400 10.72 18.95 4.23
N ALA A 401 11.57 19.51 5.10
CA ALA A 401 13.03 19.62 4.93
C ALA A 401 13.67 18.38 4.36
N GLY A 402 14.36 18.53 3.22
CA GLY A 402 15.07 17.44 2.59
C GLY A 402 14.17 16.37 1.98
N TYR A 403 12.88 16.65 1.72
CA TYR A 403 12.01 15.73 0.99
C TYR A 403 12.58 15.30 -0.38
N PRO A 404 13.12 16.21 -1.22
CA PRO A 404 13.75 15.81 -2.48
C PRO A 404 14.97 14.89 -2.28
N GLU A 405 15.80 15.17 -1.27
CA GLU A 405 16.93 14.34 -0.86
C GLU A 405 16.46 12.97 -0.36
N LEU A 406 15.41 12.93 0.47
CA LEU A 406 14.80 11.71 0.96
C LEU A 406 14.37 10.81 -0.20
N VAL A 407 13.63 11.36 -1.17
CA VAL A 407 13.21 10.60 -2.35
C VAL A 407 14.42 10.07 -3.13
N ARG A 408 15.46 10.89 -3.31
CA ARG A 408 16.68 10.50 -4.01
C ARG A 408 17.43 9.39 -3.28
N ASP A 409 17.58 9.50 -1.97
CA ASP A 409 18.31 8.54 -1.13
C ASP A 409 17.54 7.21 -1.07
N GLN A 410 16.20 7.25 -0.96
CA GLN A 410 15.36 6.06 -1.02
C GLN A 410 15.41 5.39 -2.41
N LEU A 411 15.44 6.17 -3.48
CA LEU A 411 15.64 5.65 -4.83
C LEU A 411 17.02 4.98 -4.97
N ALA A 412 18.09 5.63 -4.53
CA ALA A 412 19.43 5.04 -4.57
C ALA A 412 19.52 3.74 -3.76
N ALA A 413 18.97 3.74 -2.54
CA ALA A 413 18.91 2.55 -1.69
C ALA A 413 18.10 1.42 -2.33
N MET A 414 16.92 1.72 -2.88
CA MET A 414 16.10 0.75 -3.61
C MET A 414 16.82 0.18 -4.84
N GLN A 415 17.52 1.04 -5.60
CA GLN A 415 18.30 0.59 -6.75
C GLN A 415 19.39 -0.40 -6.34
N ASP A 416 20.09 -0.12 -5.24
CA ASP A 416 21.11 -1.00 -4.67
C ASP A 416 20.52 -2.31 -4.13
N GLU A 417 19.37 -2.26 -3.46
CA GLU A 417 18.64 -3.43 -2.97
C GLU A 417 18.23 -4.36 -4.10
N ILE A 418 17.59 -3.80 -5.15
CA ILE A 418 17.21 -4.55 -6.35
C ILE A 418 18.45 -5.17 -7.01
N ARG A 419 19.56 -4.44 -7.07
CA ARG A 419 20.81 -4.96 -7.64
C ARG A 419 21.36 -6.14 -6.86
N ARG A 420 21.21 -6.14 -5.53
CA ARG A 420 21.65 -7.24 -4.64
C ARG A 420 20.70 -8.43 -4.68
N ASP A 421 19.39 -8.17 -4.75
CA ASP A 421 18.35 -9.18 -4.80
C ASP A 421 17.24 -8.82 -5.82
N PRO A 422 17.42 -9.17 -7.10
CA PRO A 422 16.40 -8.91 -8.12
C PRO A 422 15.08 -9.65 -7.88
N SER A 423 15.08 -10.70 -7.04
CA SER A 423 13.88 -11.51 -6.77
C SER A 423 12.85 -10.78 -5.91
N MET A 424 13.22 -9.64 -5.32
CA MET A 424 12.29 -8.79 -4.58
C MET A 424 11.18 -8.20 -5.45
N ILE A 425 11.41 -8.07 -6.76
CA ILE A 425 10.38 -7.62 -7.70
C ILE A 425 9.51 -8.83 -8.07
N PRO A 426 8.20 -8.80 -7.79
CA PRO A 426 7.33 -9.91 -8.14
C PRO A 426 7.31 -10.14 -9.66
N ASN A 427 7.16 -11.39 -10.10
CA ASN A 427 7.20 -11.69 -11.53
C ASN A 427 6.08 -10.97 -12.30
N PHE A 428 6.41 -10.43 -13.48
CA PHE A 428 5.53 -9.65 -14.37
C PHE A 428 4.18 -10.31 -14.74
N VAL A 429 4.06 -11.63 -14.57
CA VAL A 429 2.82 -12.41 -14.82
C VAL A 429 2.53 -13.40 -13.68
N ALA A 430 2.90 -13.06 -12.45
CA ALA A 430 2.66 -13.91 -11.30
C ALA A 430 1.15 -14.10 -11.05
N ARG A 431 0.75 -15.27 -10.53
CA ARG A 431 -0.67 -15.64 -10.35
C ARG A 431 -1.40 -14.82 -9.27
N ASP A 432 -0.63 -14.26 -8.35
CA ASP A 432 -1.04 -13.38 -7.26
C ASP A 432 -1.33 -11.93 -7.73
N ILE A 433 -0.94 -11.55 -8.96
CA ILE A 433 -1.39 -10.30 -9.56
C ILE A 433 -2.91 -10.35 -9.81
N PRO A 434 -3.67 -9.30 -9.42
CA PRO A 434 -5.12 -9.24 -9.66
C PRO A 434 -5.48 -9.55 -11.12
N PRO A 435 -6.50 -10.40 -11.39
CA PRO A 435 -6.76 -10.92 -12.73
C PRO A 435 -6.91 -9.86 -13.83
N LEU A 436 -7.60 -8.75 -13.55
CA LEU A 436 -7.78 -7.66 -14.51
C LEU A 436 -6.46 -6.96 -14.86
N ARG A 437 -5.57 -6.77 -13.88
CA ARG A 437 -4.26 -6.14 -14.09
C ARG A 437 -3.36 -7.07 -14.90
N ARG A 438 -3.38 -8.37 -14.58
CA ARG A 438 -2.67 -9.39 -15.36
C ARG A 438 -3.14 -9.43 -16.83
N LEU A 439 -4.45 -9.36 -17.07
CA LEU A 439 -5.00 -9.28 -18.42
C LEU A 439 -4.55 -8.01 -19.17
N SER A 440 -4.45 -6.87 -18.48
CA SER A 440 -3.91 -5.64 -19.07
C SER A 440 -2.47 -5.84 -19.54
N PHE A 441 -1.60 -6.37 -18.69
CA PHE A 441 -0.20 -6.63 -19.06
C PHE A 441 -0.07 -7.58 -20.24
N VAL A 442 -0.86 -8.67 -20.27
CA VAL A 442 -0.88 -9.60 -21.41
C VAL A 442 -1.36 -8.88 -22.68
N ALA A 443 -2.41 -8.05 -22.59
CA ALA A 443 -2.91 -7.30 -23.74
C ALA A 443 -1.88 -6.29 -24.27
N ASP A 444 -1.16 -5.59 -23.39
CA ASP A 444 -0.12 -4.63 -23.77
C ASP A 444 1.07 -5.34 -24.44
N THR A 445 1.54 -6.46 -23.89
CA THR A 445 2.59 -7.29 -24.52
C THR A 445 2.15 -7.82 -25.89
N LEU A 446 0.89 -8.25 -26.04
CA LEU A 446 0.35 -8.69 -27.32
C LEU A 446 0.31 -7.53 -28.34
N ASN A 447 -0.14 -6.36 -27.93
CA ASN A 447 -0.19 -5.18 -28.79
C ASN A 447 1.21 -4.76 -29.25
N GLU A 448 2.20 -4.80 -28.35
CA GLU A 448 3.59 -4.59 -28.69
C GLU A 448 4.10 -5.63 -29.69
N TRP A 449 3.77 -6.91 -29.51
CA TRP A 449 4.14 -7.97 -30.45
C TRP A 449 3.55 -7.73 -31.85
N VAL A 450 2.28 -7.32 -31.94
CA VAL A 450 1.65 -6.95 -33.21
C VAL A 450 2.38 -5.76 -33.86
N HIS A 451 2.78 -4.76 -33.08
CA HIS A 451 3.53 -3.61 -33.57
C HIS A 451 4.94 -3.98 -34.05
N VAL A 452 5.67 -4.79 -33.29
CA VAL A 452 7.00 -5.31 -33.66
C VAL A 452 6.90 -6.12 -34.95
N THR A 453 5.89 -6.97 -35.09
CA THR A 453 5.69 -7.75 -36.31
C THR A 453 5.49 -6.87 -37.54
N LYS A 454 4.73 -5.77 -37.41
CA LYS A 454 4.51 -4.81 -38.51
C LYS A 454 5.76 -4.01 -38.88
N THR A 455 6.61 -3.68 -37.90
CA THR A 455 7.73 -2.75 -38.09
C THR A 455 9.07 -3.45 -38.34
N GLN A 456 9.28 -4.61 -37.73
CA GLN A 456 10.54 -5.37 -37.77
C GLN A 456 10.41 -6.72 -38.50
N GLY A 457 9.21 -7.05 -38.98
CA GLY A 457 8.94 -8.27 -39.75
C GLY A 457 9.10 -9.56 -38.94
N GLU A 458 9.30 -10.65 -39.67
CA GLU A 458 9.38 -12.03 -39.16
C GLU A 458 10.44 -12.21 -38.06
N ASP A 459 11.69 -11.81 -38.31
CA ASP A 459 12.81 -11.99 -37.36
C ASP A 459 12.62 -11.16 -36.08
N GLY A 460 12.02 -9.98 -36.19
CA GLY A 460 11.64 -9.17 -35.03
C GLY A 460 10.54 -9.85 -34.21
N SER A 461 9.51 -10.34 -34.90
CA SER A 461 8.37 -11.03 -34.29
C SER A 461 8.80 -12.31 -33.54
N ALA A 462 9.62 -13.15 -34.15
CA ALA A 462 10.11 -14.40 -33.55
C ALA A 462 10.97 -14.14 -32.31
N ARG A 463 11.87 -13.15 -32.36
CA ARG A 463 12.68 -12.75 -31.21
C ARG A 463 11.84 -12.19 -30.07
N PHE A 464 10.84 -11.35 -30.38
CA PHE A 464 9.94 -10.80 -29.37
C PHE A 464 9.11 -11.89 -28.69
N PHE A 465 8.51 -12.77 -29.50
CA PHE A 465 7.76 -13.92 -29.01
C PHE A 465 8.61 -14.82 -28.10
N GLY A 466 9.85 -15.13 -28.50
CA GLY A 466 10.74 -15.97 -27.71
C GLY A 466 11.10 -15.37 -26.35
N ARG A 467 11.35 -14.06 -26.28
CA ARG A 467 11.64 -13.36 -25.01
C ARG A 467 10.42 -13.25 -24.10
N ASN A 468 9.22 -13.12 -24.67
CA ASN A 468 7.96 -12.90 -23.95
C ASN A 468 7.05 -14.14 -23.89
N ALA A 469 7.60 -15.33 -24.15
CA ALA A 469 6.83 -16.57 -24.27
C ALA A 469 6.00 -16.90 -23.03
N ARG A 470 6.49 -16.56 -21.84
CA ARG A 470 5.80 -16.78 -20.56
C ARG A 470 4.54 -15.94 -20.41
N THR A 471 4.42 -14.85 -21.16
CA THR A 471 3.27 -13.95 -21.19
C THR A 471 2.37 -14.26 -22.38
N ILE A 472 2.96 -14.39 -23.57
CA ILE A 472 2.22 -14.55 -24.84
C ILE A 472 1.73 -15.99 -25.04
N GLY A 473 2.46 -17.00 -24.59
CA GLY A 473 2.12 -18.42 -24.74
C GLY A 473 1.16 -18.93 -23.66
N THR A 474 0.18 -18.12 -23.26
CA THR A 474 -0.74 -18.42 -22.14
C THR A 474 -2.19 -18.54 -22.62
N GLU A 475 -3.05 -19.19 -21.83
CA GLU A 475 -4.48 -19.28 -22.11
C GLU A 475 -5.15 -17.88 -22.08
N GLU A 476 -4.69 -16.98 -21.20
CA GLU A 476 -5.14 -15.60 -21.16
C GLU A 476 -4.85 -14.85 -22.47
N ALA A 477 -3.64 -15.01 -23.03
CA ALA A 477 -3.28 -14.41 -24.31
C ALA A 477 -4.16 -14.96 -25.45
N GLN A 478 -4.42 -16.27 -25.47
CA GLN A 478 -5.34 -16.89 -26.43
C GLN A 478 -6.75 -16.30 -26.32
N ALA A 479 -7.27 -16.14 -25.09
CA ALA A 479 -8.61 -15.60 -24.86
C ALA A 479 -8.72 -14.15 -25.34
N LEU A 480 -7.72 -13.31 -25.05
CA LEU A 480 -7.68 -11.90 -25.49
C LEU A 480 -7.60 -11.78 -27.02
N LEU A 481 -6.75 -12.57 -27.67
CA LEU A 481 -6.68 -12.59 -29.13
C LEU A 481 -7.98 -13.11 -29.77
N THR A 482 -8.63 -14.10 -29.16
CA THR A 482 -9.93 -14.60 -29.62
C THR A 482 -11.00 -13.50 -29.55
N LEU A 483 -11.02 -12.71 -28.46
CA LEU A 483 -11.90 -11.57 -28.33
C LEU A 483 -11.59 -10.49 -29.38
N ALA A 484 -10.32 -10.16 -29.58
CA ALA A 484 -9.89 -9.19 -30.59
C ALA A 484 -10.31 -9.60 -32.01
N CYS A 485 -10.19 -10.89 -32.37
CA CYS A 485 -10.64 -11.41 -33.65
C CYS A 485 -12.16 -11.25 -33.84
N ARG A 486 -12.97 -11.45 -32.79
CA ARG A 486 -14.43 -11.29 -32.86
C ARG A 486 -14.88 -9.84 -33.02
N MET A 487 -14.09 -8.89 -32.54
CA MET A 487 -14.40 -7.46 -32.60
C MET A 487 -14.11 -6.85 -33.98
N SER A 488 -13.32 -7.52 -34.83
CA SER A 488 -12.96 -7.03 -36.17
C SER A 488 -13.67 -7.86 -37.26
N PRO A 489 -14.58 -7.28 -38.05
CA PRO A 489 -15.37 -8.01 -39.06
C PRO A 489 -14.58 -8.38 -40.34
N SER A 490 -13.27 -8.13 -40.39
CA SER A 490 -12.40 -8.44 -41.53
C SER A 490 -11.13 -9.16 -41.09
N ILE A 491 -10.45 -9.84 -42.04
CA ILE A 491 -9.12 -10.44 -41.84
C ILE A 491 -8.24 -9.42 -41.13
N ASN A 492 -7.76 -9.80 -39.96
CA ASN A 492 -7.04 -8.90 -39.08
C ASN A 492 -5.73 -9.56 -38.65
N PRO A 493 -4.72 -8.76 -38.26
CA PRO A 493 -3.43 -9.32 -37.85
C PRO A 493 -3.57 -10.24 -36.63
N TYR A 494 -4.63 -10.15 -35.81
CA TYR A 494 -4.78 -10.96 -34.61
C TYR A 494 -5.07 -12.43 -34.90
N GLU A 495 -5.69 -12.78 -36.04
CA GLU A 495 -5.98 -14.17 -36.41
C GLU A 495 -4.70 -14.99 -36.58
N GLY A 496 -3.70 -14.43 -37.26
CA GLY A 496 -2.40 -15.09 -37.41
C GLY A 496 -1.62 -15.18 -36.10
N HIS A 497 -1.66 -14.14 -35.26
CA HIS A 497 -1.05 -14.19 -33.92
C HIS A 497 -1.77 -15.19 -32.99
N LEU A 498 -3.10 -15.32 -33.09
CA LEU A 498 -3.90 -16.29 -32.34
C LEU A 498 -3.48 -17.71 -32.66
N TYR A 499 -3.26 -18.03 -33.94
CA TYR A 499 -2.77 -19.34 -34.33
C TYR A 499 -1.38 -19.63 -33.76
N LEU A 500 -0.46 -18.66 -33.81
CA LEU A 500 0.88 -18.82 -33.22
C LEU A 500 0.81 -19.07 -31.70
N VAL A 501 -0.11 -18.42 -30.97
CA VAL A 501 -0.33 -18.69 -29.55
C VAL A 501 -0.91 -20.10 -29.32
N LYS A 502 -1.92 -20.51 -30.10
CA LYS A 502 -2.47 -21.87 -30.04
C LYS A 502 -1.41 -22.94 -30.31
N MET A 503 -0.54 -22.72 -31.30
CA MET A 503 0.59 -23.59 -31.60
C MET A 503 1.56 -23.67 -30.42
N ALA A 504 1.84 -22.55 -29.76
CA ALA A 504 2.74 -22.56 -28.61
C ALA A 504 2.16 -23.35 -27.42
N LEU A 505 0.84 -23.24 -27.20
CA LEU A 505 0.14 -24.03 -26.19
C LEU A 505 0.07 -25.52 -26.53
N ARG A 506 -0.08 -25.88 -27.81
CA ARG A 506 -0.20 -27.27 -28.29
C ARG A 506 1.16 -27.98 -28.43
N ASP A 507 2.09 -27.32 -29.11
CA ASP A 507 3.34 -27.91 -29.62
C ASP A 507 4.57 -27.40 -28.84
N GLY A 508 4.38 -26.43 -27.93
CA GLY A 508 5.43 -25.78 -27.15
C GLY A 508 6.01 -24.53 -27.82
N THR A 509 6.48 -23.61 -26.98
CA THR A 509 7.07 -22.33 -27.41
C THR A 509 8.28 -22.53 -28.35
N GLU A 510 9.19 -23.44 -28.02
CA GLU A 510 10.44 -23.64 -28.79
C GLU A 510 10.18 -24.19 -30.19
N ALA A 511 9.14 -25.02 -30.36
CA ALA A 511 8.72 -25.48 -31.68
C ALA A 511 8.12 -24.32 -32.50
N THR A 512 7.35 -23.45 -31.84
CA THR A 512 6.72 -22.28 -32.47
C THR A 512 7.76 -21.25 -32.92
N ILE A 513 8.74 -20.91 -32.07
CA ILE A 513 9.84 -20.01 -32.42
C ILE A 513 10.59 -20.51 -33.66
N ARG A 514 10.95 -21.80 -33.70
CA ARG A 514 11.67 -22.38 -34.85
C ARG A 514 10.85 -22.31 -36.14
N ARG A 515 9.53 -22.50 -36.07
CA ARG A 515 8.64 -22.37 -37.24
C ARG A 515 8.49 -20.92 -37.68
N MET A 516 8.47 -19.97 -36.74
CA MET A 516 8.47 -18.54 -37.07
C MET A 516 9.79 -18.07 -37.69
N ALA A 517 10.91 -18.74 -37.43
CA ALA A 517 12.23 -18.36 -37.95
C ALA A 517 12.60 -19.03 -39.28
N GLU A 518 11.89 -20.10 -39.69
CA GLU A 518 12.20 -20.89 -40.88
C GLU A 518 10.99 -20.96 -41.85
N PRO A 519 10.90 -20.04 -42.83
CA PRO A 519 9.76 -19.96 -43.76
C PRO A 519 9.46 -21.28 -44.49
N ALA A 520 10.50 -22.04 -44.85
CA ALA A 520 10.36 -23.31 -45.55
C ALA A 520 9.51 -24.32 -44.75
N ARG A 521 9.70 -24.40 -43.44
CA ARG A 521 8.94 -25.31 -42.58
C ARG A 521 7.47 -24.95 -42.49
N MET A 522 7.16 -23.65 -42.49
CA MET A 522 5.76 -23.21 -42.54
C MET A 522 5.12 -23.57 -43.87
N TYR A 523 5.83 -23.47 -44.99
CA TYR A 523 5.29 -23.87 -46.30
C TYR A 523 5.12 -25.39 -46.44
N ASP A 524 6.01 -26.19 -45.86
CA ASP A 524 5.83 -27.66 -45.79
C ASP A 524 4.56 -28.01 -45.01
N LEU A 525 4.33 -27.33 -43.89
CA LEU A 525 3.14 -27.52 -43.05
C LEU A 525 1.84 -27.10 -43.75
N LEU A 526 1.86 -26.03 -44.56
CA LEU A 526 0.72 -25.67 -45.42
C LEU A 526 0.43 -26.74 -46.47
N ARG A 527 1.48 -27.35 -47.05
CA ARG A 527 1.33 -28.46 -48.00
C ARG A 527 0.74 -29.69 -47.32
N ASP A 528 1.23 -30.03 -46.13
CA ASP A 528 0.74 -31.16 -45.36
C ASP A 528 -0.75 -30.99 -45.02
N PHE A 529 -1.16 -29.83 -44.50
CA PHE A 529 -2.57 -29.57 -44.20
C PHE A 529 -3.49 -29.58 -45.43
N LEU A 530 -3.01 -29.09 -46.57
CA LEU A 530 -3.73 -29.22 -47.83
C LEU A 530 -3.84 -30.68 -48.28
N SER A 531 -2.80 -31.47 -48.05
CA SER A 531 -2.81 -32.91 -48.32
C SER A 531 -3.81 -33.66 -47.42
N GLU A 532 -3.97 -33.22 -46.17
CA GLU A 532 -4.90 -33.79 -45.19
C GLU A 532 -6.33 -33.26 -45.33
N ALA A 533 -6.58 -32.30 -46.24
CA ALA A 533 -7.86 -31.60 -46.38
C ALA A 533 -8.30 -30.85 -45.10
N ASN A 534 -7.34 -30.43 -44.26
CA ASN A 534 -7.61 -29.71 -43.01
C ASN A 534 -7.74 -28.21 -43.28
N GLY A 535 -8.91 -27.78 -43.76
CA GLY A 535 -9.16 -26.39 -44.16
C GLY A 535 -8.95 -25.36 -43.04
N SER A 536 -9.25 -25.71 -41.79
CA SER A 536 -9.10 -24.81 -40.63
C SER A 536 -7.64 -24.54 -40.31
N GLU A 537 -6.84 -25.60 -40.11
CA GLU A 537 -5.41 -25.44 -39.80
C GLU A 537 -4.65 -24.85 -41.00
N LEU A 538 -5.07 -25.17 -42.23
CA LEU A 538 -4.50 -24.57 -43.45
C LEU A 538 -4.72 -23.06 -43.51
N LEU A 539 -5.95 -22.60 -43.27
CA LEU A 539 -6.27 -21.17 -43.27
C LEU A 539 -5.56 -20.45 -42.13
N ASP A 540 -5.61 -20.98 -40.92
CA ASP A 540 -4.99 -20.36 -39.75
C ASP A 540 -3.45 -20.27 -39.88
N ALA A 541 -2.79 -21.34 -40.37
CA ALA A 541 -1.35 -21.32 -40.64
C ALA A 541 -0.96 -20.35 -41.75
N ALA A 542 -1.80 -20.21 -42.78
CA ALA A 542 -1.58 -19.25 -43.85
C ALA A 542 -1.72 -17.81 -43.33
N LEU A 543 -2.72 -17.53 -42.49
CA LEU A 543 -2.90 -16.23 -41.84
C LEU A 543 -1.73 -15.89 -40.91
N ALA A 544 -1.21 -16.86 -40.15
CA ALA A 544 0.00 -16.67 -39.36
C ALA A 544 1.22 -16.34 -40.22
N ARG A 545 1.36 -16.98 -41.38
CA ARG A 545 2.43 -16.64 -42.33
C ARG A 545 2.24 -15.25 -42.92
N LEU A 546 1.01 -14.84 -43.24
CA LEU A 546 0.70 -13.50 -43.74
C LEU A 546 0.99 -12.40 -42.71
N VAL A 547 0.81 -12.71 -41.42
CA VAL A 547 1.20 -11.79 -40.34
C VAL A 547 2.72 -11.57 -40.34
N LEU A 548 3.53 -12.61 -40.51
CA LEU A 548 4.99 -12.54 -40.52
C LEU A 548 5.56 -12.00 -41.84
N ALA A 549 4.92 -12.34 -42.96
CA ALA A 549 5.31 -11.97 -44.32
C ALA A 549 4.08 -11.46 -45.11
N PRO A 550 3.69 -10.18 -44.95
CA PRO A 550 2.45 -9.61 -45.50
C PRO A 550 2.34 -9.59 -47.02
N LYS A 551 3.45 -9.86 -47.73
CA LYS A 551 3.52 -9.90 -49.19
C LYS A 551 3.75 -11.31 -49.74
N SER A 552 3.61 -12.34 -48.90
CA SER A 552 3.84 -13.73 -49.31
C SER A 552 2.71 -14.22 -50.22
N GLU A 553 3.03 -14.33 -51.50
CA GLU A 553 2.17 -14.91 -52.53
C GLU A 553 1.77 -16.35 -52.19
N VAL A 554 2.71 -17.13 -51.63
CA VAL A 554 2.49 -18.52 -51.22
C VAL A 554 1.47 -18.59 -50.08
N ALA A 555 1.63 -17.75 -49.05
CA ALA A 555 0.70 -17.73 -47.92
C ALA A 555 -0.71 -17.31 -48.36
N PHE A 556 -0.83 -16.31 -49.23
CA PHE A 556 -2.12 -15.92 -49.83
C PHE A 556 -2.74 -17.07 -50.64
N PHE A 557 -1.94 -17.81 -51.42
CA PHE A 557 -2.41 -18.94 -52.21
C PHE A 557 -2.98 -20.05 -51.34
N TYR A 558 -2.20 -20.55 -50.37
CA TYR A 558 -2.64 -21.62 -49.48
C TYR A 558 -3.78 -21.18 -48.56
N GLY A 559 -3.79 -19.91 -48.10
CA GLY A 559 -4.90 -19.34 -47.36
C GLY A 559 -6.19 -19.30 -48.18
N SER A 560 -6.11 -18.99 -49.47
CA SER A 560 -7.25 -19.08 -50.39
C SER A 560 -7.80 -20.51 -50.48
N LEU A 561 -6.93 -21.51 -50.57
CA LEU A 561 -7.36 -22.91 -50.63
C LEU A 561 -7.98 -23.37 -49.31
N GLY A 562 -7.43 -22.95 -48.16
CA GLY A 562 -8.01 -23.18 -46.84
C GLY A 562 -9.42 -22.57 -46.70
N ALA A 563 -9.58 -21.31 -47.11
CA ALA A 563 -10.88 -20.64 -47.14
C ALA A 563 -11.89 -21.35 -48.06
N ALA A 564 -11.45 -21.89 -49.20
CA ALA A 564 -12.30 -22.66 -50.10
C ALA A 564 -12.76 -23.99 -49.47
N LEU A 565 -11.89 -24.71 -48.74
CA LEU A 565 -12.26 -25.93 -48.01
C LEU A 565 -13.29 -25.67 -46.91
N LEU A 566 -13.36 -24.44 -46.38
CA LEU A 566 -14.33 -24.01 -45.37
C LEU A 566 -15.59 -23.35 -45.97
N ASP A 567 -15.77 -23.39 -47.30
CA ASP A 567 -16.85 -22.72 -48.06
C ASP A 567 -16.91 -21.19 -47.84
N GLN A 568 -15.79 -20.56 -47.49
CA GLN A 568 -15.66 -19.12 -47.33
C GLN A 568 -15.29 -18.46 -48.67
N ARG A 569 -16.21 -18.54 -49.65
CA ARG A 569 -15.95 -18.18 -51.06
C ARG A 569 -15.41 -16.76 -51.26
N GLN A 570 -16.00 -15.77 -50.58
CA GLN A 570 -15.56 -14.37 -50.72
C GLN A 570 -14.13 -14.16 -50.20
N LEU A 571 -13.80 -14.79 -49.06
CA LEU A 571 -12.46 -14.74 -48.49
C LEU A 571 -11.44 -15.41 -49.41
N SER A 572 -11.80 -16.59 -49.93
CA SER A 572 -10.96 -17.35 -50.85
C SER A 572 -10.61 -16.53 -52.10
N VAL A 573 -11.59 -15.95 -52.79
CA VAL A 573 -11.36 -15.09 -53.95
C VAL A 573 -10.46 -13.90 -53.62
N ARG A 574 -10.69 -13.25 -52.48
CA ARG A 574 -9.87 -12.10 -52.05
C ARG A 574 -8.41 -12.48 -51.78
N LEU A 575 -8.18 -13.59 -51.09
CA LEU A 575 -6.82 -14.09 -50.82
C LEU A 575 -6.14 -14.52 -52.12
N MET A 576 -6.86 -15.18 -53.03
CA MET A 576 -6.33 -15.57 -54.34
C MET A 576 -5.89 -14.37 -55.17
N ALA A 577 -6.68 -13.29 -55.17
CA ALA A 577 -6.34 -12.04 -55.84
C ALA A 577 -5.05 -11.42 -55.30
N MET A 578 -4.87 -11.43 -53.98
CA MET A 578 -3.64 -10.97 -53.35
C MET A 578 -2.43 -11.85 -53.68
N SER A 579 -2.63 -13.17 -53.79
CA SER A 579 -1.59 -14.08 -54.25
C SER A 579 -1.13 -13.72 -55.67
N GLY A 580 -2.08 -13.58 -56.60
CA GLY A 580 -1.81 -13.18 -57.99
C GLY A 580 -1.07 -11.85 -58.10
N HIS A 581 -1.51 -10.85 -57.32
CA HIS A 581 -0.89 -9.53 -57.28
C HIS A 581 0.61 -9.57 -56.90
N HIS A 582 0.98 -10.43 -55.94
CA HIS A 582 2.36 -10.56 -55.47
C HIS A 582 3.20 -11.60 -56.25
N ALA A 583 2.56 -12.53 -56.95
CA ALA A 583 3.22 -13.57 -57.72
C ALA A 583 3.78 -13.06 -59.06
N ASN A 584 4.93 -13.60 -59.47
CA ASN A 584 5.46 -13.44 -60.83
C ASN A 584 4.76 -14.39 -61.83
N LYS A 585 5.06 -14.27 -63.13
CA LYS A 585 4.39 -15.05 -64.19
C LYS A 585 4.56 -16.56 -64.04
N GLU A 586 5.74 -17.03 -63.64
CA GLU A 586 6.02 -18.47 -63.44
C GLU A 586 5.25 -19.00 -62.23
N GLN A 587 5.24 -18.24 -61.14
CA GLN A 587 4.50 -18.56 -59.92
C GLN A 587 2.99 -18.62 -60.15
N ARG A 588 2.42 -17.71 -60.96
CA ARG A 588 1.00 -17.77 -61.35
C ARG A 588 0.69 -19.02 -62.17
N ALA A 589 1.54 -19.36 -63.14
CA ALA A 589 1.36 -20.56 -63.95
C ALA A 589 1.41 -21.85 -63.10
N GLU A 590 2.34 -21.93 -62.14
CA GLU A 590 2.41 -23.04 -61.18
C GLU A 590 1.20 -23.07 -60.23
N GLY A 591 0.78 -21.90 -59.74
CA GLY A 591 -0.41 -21.74 -58.91
C GLY A 591 -1.68 -22.20 -59.62
N LEU A 592 -1.88 -21.84 -60.89
CA LEU A 592 -3.00 -22.30 -61.73
C LEU A 592 -3.01 -23.82 -61.89
N LYS A 593 -1.83 -24.42 -62.16
CA LYS A 593 -1.71 -25.87 -62.25
C LYS A 593 -2.11 -26.54 -60.93
N THR A 594 -1.63 -26.01 -59.82
CA THR A 594 -1.94 -26.52 -58.48
C THR A 594 -3.43 -26.34 -58.15
N LEU A 595 -4.02 -25.18 -58.44
CA LEU A 595 -5.43 -24.89 -58.25
C LEU A 595 -6.31 -25.89 -59.00
N ASN A 596 -6.01 -26.16 -60.27
CA ASN A 596 -6.79 -27.11 -61.09
C ASN A 596 -6.72 -28.55 -60.53
N VAL A 597 -5.56 -28.98 -60.04
CA VAL A 597 -5.40 -30.29 -59.39
C VAL A 597 -6.23 -30.37 -58.12
N GLN A 598 -6.17 -29.35 -57.25
CA GLN A 598 -6.92 -29.36 -55.98
C GLN A 598 -8.42 -29.19 -56.20
N ALA A 599 -8.84 -28.35 -57.16
CA ALA A 599 -10.24 -28.17 -57.52
C ALA A 599 -10.89 -29.48 -57.98
N ALA A 600 -10.18 -30.26 -58.81
CA ALA A 600 -10.63 -31.59 -59.21
C ALA A 600 -10.66 -32.58 -58.04
N ARG A 601 -9.64 -32.55 -57.17
CA ARG A 601 -9.54 -33.41 -55.99
C ARG A 601 -10.67 -33.18 -54.98
N PHE A 602 -11.02 -31.92 -54.73
CA PHE A 602 -12.04 -31.52 -53.76
C PHE A 602 -13.42 -31.26 -54.38
N CYS A 603 -13.58 -31.53 -55.68
CA CYS A 603 -14.83 -31.37 -56.43
C CYS A 603 -15.45 -29.97 -56.29
N TRP A 604 -14.63 -28.91 -56.37
CA TRP A 604 -15.13 -27.54 -56.27
C TRP A 604 -15.98 -27.15 -57.50
N PRO A 605 -17.06 -26.35 -57.33
CA PRO A 605 -17.89 -25.90 -58.44
C PRO A 605 -17.09 -25.12 -59.49
N GLU A 606 -17.29 -25.43 -60.78
CA GLU A 606 -16.50 -24.83 -61.87
C GLU A 606 -16.65 -23.31 -61.96
N ASP A 607 -17.84 -22.77 -61.64
CA ASP A 607 -18.09 -21.33 -61.55
C ASP A 607 -17.22 -20.66 -60.48
N PHE A 608 -17.05 -21.29 -59.32
CA PHE A 608 -16.16 -20.82 -58.27
C PHE A 608 -14.68 -20.97 -58.62
N VAL A 609 -14.28 -22.09 -59.22
CA VAL A 609 -12.91 -22.30 -59.69
C VAL A 609 -12.52 -21.27 -60.74
N GLN A 610 -13.43 -20.92 -61.64
CA GLN A 610 -13.20 -19.87 -62.64
C GLN A 610 -12.97 -18.50 -61.99
N LEU A 611 -13.69 -18.15 -60.92
CA LEU A 611 -13.45 -16.92 -60.15
C LEU A 611 -12.06 -16.92 -59.52
N LEU A 612 -11.60 -18.06 -58.98
CA LEU A 612 -10.25 -18.17 -58.42
C LEU A 612 -9.15 -18.07 -59.49
N ARG A 613 -9.36 -18.62 -60.69
CA ARG A 613 -8.42 -18.47 -61.81
C ARG A 613 -8.25 -17.01 -62.20
N VAL A 614 -9.37 -16.30 -62.41
CA VAL A 614 -9.37 -14.87 -62.74
C VAL A 614 -8.65 -14.06 -61.65
N ALA A 615 -8.96 -14.34 -60.39
CA ALA A 615 -8.31 -13.69 -59.25
C ALA A 615 -6.78 -13.92 -59.25
N LEU A 616 -6.31 -15.13 -59.54
CA LEU A 616 -4.88 -15.46 -59.53
C LEU A 616 -4.10 -14.84 -60.71
N ASP A 617 -4.72 -14.71 -61.88
CA ASP A 617 -4.07 -14.17 -63.07
C ASP A 617 -3.83 -12.66 -63.00
N GLY A 618 -4.68 -11.95 -62.24
CA GLY A 618 -4.54 -10.52 -61.94
C GLY A 618 -5.10 -9.59 -63.03
N GLU A 619 -6.08 -10.05 -63.80
CA GLU A 619 -6.88 -9.25 -64.75
C GLU A 619 -8.20 -8.75 -64.15
#